data_AF-A0A034WJB2-F1
#
_entry.id   AF-A0A034WJB2-F1
#
_cell.length_a   1.000
_cell.length_b   1.000
_cell.length_c   1.000
_cell.angle_alpha   90.00
_cell.angle_beta   90.00
_cell.angle_gamma   90.00
#
_symmetry.space_group_name_H-M   'P 1'
#
loop_
_entity.id
_entity.type
_entity.pdbx_description
1 polymer ?
#
loop_
_entity_poly.entity_id
_entity_poly.type
_entity_poly.pdbx_seq_one_letter_code
_entity_poly.pdbx_strand_id
1 'polypeptide(L)'
;SKFKMVKFGELRIQQLKKELEERNLPISGQKADLQARLREAMEADGINVDEFEFVGPETSTKVEEKVEEQRTSSSVDMNTLLVAIKQMAENVVQTENRLAENAVQAENRLAQQ
;
A
#
# COMPACT_ATOMS: atom_id res chain seq x y z
N SER A 1 8.29 -6.36 35.58
CA SER A 1 8.37 -5.00 35.04
C SER A 1 7.88 -5.04 33.60
N LYS A 2 6.97 -4.15 33.16
CA LYS A 2 6.32 -4.23 31.82
C LYS A 2 6.99 -3.35 30.75
N PHE A 3 8.20 -2.88 31.00
CA PHE A 3 8.90 -1.96 30.12
C PHE A 3 10.33 -2.44 29.82
N LYS A 4 10.73 -2.34 28.55
CA LYS A 4 12.08 -2.61 28.06
C LYS A 4 12.73 -1.31 27.64
N MET A 5 14.03 -1.19 27.89
CA MET A 5 14.83 -0.15 27.28
C MET A 5 15.21 -0.56 25.86
N VAL A 6 14.95 0.31 24.90
CA VAL A 6 15.14 0.08 23.46
C VAL A 6 16.08 1.16 22.93
N LYS A 7 17.05 0.75 22.12
CA LYS A 7 17.97 1.69 21.45
C LYS A 7 17.28 2.32 20.24
N PHE A 8 17.72 3.52 19.86
CA PHE A 8 17.13 4.31 18.77
C PHE A 8 16.94 3.54 17.45
N GLY A 9 17.94 2.75 17.04
CA GLY A 9 17.87 1.94 15.81
C GLY A 9 16.86 0.80 15.86
N GLU A 10 16.49 0.34 17.07
CA GLU A 10 15.55 -0.76 17.29
C GLU A 10 14.10 -0.29 17.43
N LEU A 11 13.85 1.03 17.43
CA LEU A 11 12.50 1.57 17.52
C LEU A 11 11.63 1.12 16.34
N ARG A 12 10.43 0.63 16.65
CA ARG A 12 9.39 0.30 15.67
C ARG A 12 8.63 1.55 15.27
N ILE A 13 7.94 1.50 14.12
CA ILE A 13 7.11 2.63 13.63
C ILE A 13 6.13 3.13 14.69
N GLN A 14 5.45 2.24 15.42
CA GLN A 14 4.51 2.66 16.47
C GLN A 14 5.21 3.42 17.61
N GLN A 15 6.43 3.03 17.97
CA GLN A 15 7.21 3.72 19.00
C GLN A 15 7.71 5.07 18.47
N LEU A 16 8.20 5.11 17.22
CA LEU A 16 8.62 6.36 16.56
C LEU A 16 7.46 7.35 16.47
N LYS A 17 6.27 6.91 16.02
CA LYS A 17 5.07 7.76 15.95
C LYS A 17 4.69 8.30 17.34
N LYS A 18 4.74 7.46 18.38
CA LYS A 18 4.46 7.88 19.77
C LYS A 18 5.43 8.96 20.25
N GLU A 19 6.74 8.74 20.08
CA GLU A 19 7.76 9.72 20.49
C GLU A 19 7.64 11.05 19.73
N LEU A 20 7.31 10.99 18.43
CA LEU A 20 7.07 12.17 17.60
C LEU A 20 5.79 12.90 18.00
N GLU A 21 4.70 12.18 18.29
CA GLU A 21 3.43 12.75 18.74
C GLU A 21 3.58 13.46 20.09
N GLU A 22 4.30 12.85 21.05
CA GLU A 22 4.63 13.46 22.34
C GLU A 22 5.44 14.77 22.18
N ARG A 23 6.19 14.90 21.08
CA ARG A 23 6.96 16.10 20.71
C ARG A 23 6.19 17.04 19.77
N ASN A 24 4.93 16.75 19.47
CA ASN A 24 4.09 17.51 18.53
C ASN A 24 4.70 17.60 17.12
N LEU A 25 5.40 16.54 16.68
CA LEU A 25 6.02 16.44 15.36
C LEU A 25 5.13 15.63 14.39
N PRO A 26 5.23 15.88 13.08
CA PRO A 26 4.52 15.09 12.09
C PRO A 26 4.83 13.58 12.22
N ILE A 27 3.80 12.74 12.11
CA ILE A 27 3.90 11.26 12.21
C ILE A 27 3.71 10.53 10.88
N SER A 28 3.66 11.27 9.77
CA SER A 28 3.60 10.73 8.42
C SER A 28 5.00 10.45 7.86
N GLY A 29 5.07 9.50 6.93
CA GLY A 29 6.31 9.08 6.27
C GLY A 29 6.69 7.62 6.56
N GLN A 30 7.74 7.15 5.91
CA GLN A 30 8.31 5.82 6.13
C GLN A 30 9.12 5.79 7.43
N LYS A 31 9.49 4.60 7.90
CA LYS A 31 10.29 4.43 9.13
C LYS A 31 11.55 5.32 9.14
N ALA A 32 12.26 5.40 8.01
CA ALA A 32 13.46 6.22 7.87
C ALA A 32 13.16 7.72 8.07
N ASP A 33 12.04 8.22 7.53
CA ASP A 33 11.63 9.62 7.70
C ASP A 33 11.29 9.92 9.17
N LEU A 34 10.57 9.00 9.83
CA LEU A 34 10.23 9.13 11.24
C LEU A 34 11.48 9.09 12.13
N GLN A 35 12.45 8.23 11.83
CA GLN A 35 13.73 8.19 12.53
C GLN A 35 14.53 9.48 12.31
N ALA A 36 14.69 9.92 11.07
CA ALA A 36 15.43 11.15 10.77
C ALA A 36 14.83 12.35 11.52
N ARG A 37 13.50 12.49 11.50
CA ARG A 37 12.79 13.57 12.21
C ARG A 37 12.96 13.50 13.72
N LEU A 38 12.87 12.30 14.31
CA LEU A 38 13.06 12.12 15.74
C LEU A 38 14.51 12.44 16.14
N ARG A 39 15.49 12.01 15.33
CA ARG A 39 16.91 12.32 15.53
C ARG A 39 17.16 13.82 15.49
N GLU A 40 16.71 14.50 14.44
CA GLU A 40 16.90 15.94 14.27
C GLU A 40 16.31 16.72 15.45
N ALA A 41 15.09 16.38 15.88
CA ALA A 41 14.46 17.04 17.02
C ALA A 41 15.24 16.83 18.33
N MET A 42 15.69 15.61 18.59
CA MET A 42 16.46 15.32 19.81
C MET A 42 17.85 15.96 19.79
N GLU A 43 18.54 15.94 18.64
CA GLU A 43 19.83 16.60 18.47
C GLU A 43 19.69 18.13 18.58
N ALA A 44 18.59 18.72 18.11
CA ALA A 44 18.27 20.15 18.30
C ALA A 44 18.09 20.51 19.78
N ASP A 45 17.56 19.58 20.59
CA ASP A 45 17.47 19.70 22.06
C ASP A 45 18.79 19.35 22.77
N GLY A 46 19.86 19.02 22.02
CA GLY A 46 21.17 18.63 22.57
C GLY A 46 21.21 17.22 23.16
N ILE A 47 20.24 16.37 22.82
CA ILE A 47 20.13 14.98 23.30
C ILE A 47 20.79 14.04 22.30
N ASN A 48 21.78 13.27 22.75
CA ASN A 48 22.37 12.21 21.93
C ASN A 48 21.40 11.01 21.83
N VAL A 49 20.82 10.80 20.65
CA VAL A 49 19.88 9.70 20.40
C VAL A 49 20.45 8.31 20.59
N ASP A 50 21.76 8.12 20.40
CA ASP A 50 22.41 6.81 20.52
C ASP A 50 22.65 6.44 21.99
N GLU A 51 22.74 7.43 22.87
CA GLU A 51 22.85 7.25 24.33
C GLU A 51 21.49 7.25 25.03
N PHE A 52 20.47 7.88 24.43
CA PHE A 52 19.13 7.95 25.01
C PHE A 52 18.44 6.58 25.03
N GLU A 53 17.82 6.25 26.16
CA GLU A 53 17.13 4.98 26.36
C GLU A 53 15.62 5.16 26.28
N PHE A 54 15.03 4.62 25.22
CA PHE A 54 13.59 4.71 24.99
C PHE A 54 12.86 3.63 25.77
N VAL A 55 11.75 4.01 26.42
CA VAL A 55 10.93 3.07 27.19
C VAL A 55 9.87 2.46 26.28
N GLY A 56 10.08 1.20 25.88
CA GLY A 56 9.13 0.43 25.07
C GLY A 56 8.27 -0.51 25.92
N PRO A 57 7.00 -0.77 25.55
CA PRO A 57 6.21 -1.81 26.20
C PRO A 57 6.81 -3.20 25.95
N GLU A 58 6.96 -4.01 27.00
CA GLU A 58 7.31 -5.42 26.90
C GLU A 58 6.07 -6.19 26.44
N THR A 59 5.94 -6.50 25.14
CA THR A 59 5.48 -7.81 24.64
C THR A 59 5.36 -7.88 23.12
N SER A 60 5.76 -9.05 22.66
CA SER A 60 5.68 -9.63 21.32
C SER A 60 4.28 -9.62 20.72
N THR A 61 4.17 -9.13 19.49
CA THR A 61 3.57 -9.91 18.40
C THR A 61 3.97 -9.24 17.09
N LYS A 62 4.36 -10.09 16.15
CA LYS A 62 4.60 -9.80 14.74
C LYS A 62 3.38 -9.06 14.19
N VAL A 63 3.42 -7.74 14.12
CA VAL A 63 2.55 -6.98 13.24
C VAL A 63 3.45 -6.47 12.14
N GLU A 64 3.34 -7.17 11.01
CA GLU A 64 3.99 -6.82 9.76
C GLU A 64 3.72 -5.34 9.49
N GLU A 65 4.81 -4.65 9.19
CA GLU A 65 4.88 -3.28 8.71
C GLU A 65 4.07 -3.20 7.41
N LYS A 66 2.76 -2.96 7.54
CA LYS A 66 1.92 -2.64 6.39
C LYS A 66 2.20 -1.18 6.04
N VAL A 67 3.19 -1.03 5.18
CA VAL A 67 3.47 0.08 4.27
C VAL A 67 2.28 1.06 4.20
N GLU A 68 2.45 2.22 4.83
CA GLU A 68 1.59 3.38 4.63
C GLU A 68 2.28 4.31 3.62
N GLU A 69 2.48 3.79 2.41
CA GLU A 69 2.48 4.66 1.24
C GLU A 69 1.03 4.91 0.90
N GLN A 70 0.59 6.12 1.22
CA GLN A 70 -0.55 6.76 0.60
C GLN A 70 -0.19 7.03 -0.88
N ARG A 71 -0.04 5.96 -1.68
CA ARG A 71 -0.34 6.02 -3.10
C ARG A 71 -1.84 5.82 -3.21
N THR A 72 -2.55 6.88 -3.57
CA THR A 72 -3.85 6.78 -4.23
C THR A 72 -3.65 6.06 -5.56
N SER A 73 -3.43 4.75 -5.55
CA SER A 73 -3.57 3.92 -6.74
C SER A 73 -4.66 2.92 -6.40
N SER A 74 -5.83 3.08 -7.02
CA SER A 74 -6.90 2.09 -6.98
C SER A 74 -6.32 0.75 -7.42
N SER A 75 -5.89 -0.06 -6.46
CA SER A 75 -5.48 -1.43 -6.68
C SER A 75 -6.75 -2.17 -7.08
N VAL A 76 -7.00 -2.27 -8.38
CA VAL A 76 -8.11 -3.08 -8.89
C VAL A 76 -7.88 -4.49 -8.37
N ASP A 77 -8.85 -4.98 -7.60
CA ASP A 77 -8.81 -6.29 -6.98
C ASP A 77 -8.62 -7.38 -8.06
N MET A 78 -7.78 -8.38 -7.78
CA MET A 78 -7.43 -9.42 -8.76
C MET A 78 -8.68 -10.18 -9.25
N ASN A 79 -9.70 -10.35 -8.42
CA ASN A 79 -10.95 -10.97 -8.85
C ASN A 79 -11.71 -10.06 -9.82
N THR A 80 -11.64 -8.74 -9.63
CA THR A 80 -12.21 -7.75 -10.57
C THR A 80 -11.51 -7.82 -11.94
N LEU A 81 -10.19 -7.96 -11.96
CA LEU A 81 -9.44 -8.16 -13.21
C LEU A 81 -9.83 -9.49 -13.90
N LEU A 82 -9.96 -10.57 -13.13
CA LEU A 82 -10.33 -11.88 -13.67
C LEU A 82 -11.75 -11.89 -14.26
N VAL A 83 -12.71 -11.21 -13.60
CA VAL A 83 -14.08 -11.04 -14.11
C VAL A 83 -14.09 -10.20 -15.40
N ALA A 84 -13.30 -9.12 -15.46
CA ALA A 84 -13.20 -8.30 -16.66
C ALA A 84 -12.61 -9.09 -17.85
N ILE A 85 -11.58 -9.91 -17.62
CA ILE A 85 -11.00 -10.76 -18.65
C ILE A 85 -12.02 -11.79 -19.16
N LYS A 86 -12.80 -12.41 -18.27
CA LYS A 86 -13.87 -13.35 -18.67
C LYS A 86 -14.93 -12.68 -19.54
N GLN A 87 -15.41 -11.49 -19.14
CA GLN A 87 -16.42 -10.76 -19.90
C GLN A 87 -15.93 -10.35 -21.30
N MET A 88 -14.66 -9.94 -21.40
CA MET A 88 -14.07 -9.60 -22.70
C MET A 88 -13.92 -10.82 -23.61
N ALA A 89 -13.51 -11.97 -23.07
CA ALA A 89 -13.42 -13.22 -23.83
C ALA A 89 -14.77 -13.65 -24.41
N GLU A 90 -15.85 -13.54 -23.63
CA GLU A 90 -17.21 -13.82 -24.09
C GLU A 90 -17.69 -12.85 -25.17
N ASN A 91 -17.37 -11.56 -25.03
CA ASN A 91 -17.73 -10.54 -26.03
C ASN A 91 -17.03 -10.78 -27.38
N VAL A 92 -15.76 -11.22 -27.40
CA VAL A 92 -15.01 -11.49 -28.63
C VAL A 92 -15.67 -12.63 -29.43
N VAL A 93 -16.03 -13.73 -28.76
CA VAL A 93 -16.71 -14.88 -29.41
C VAL A 93 -18.06 -14.47 -30.00
N GLN A 94 -18.82 -13.64 -29.29
CA GLN A 94 -20.10 -13.14 -29.81
C GLN A 94 -19.91 -12.21 -31.01
N THR A 95 -18.87 -11.37 -31.03
CA THR A 95 -18.60 -10.51 -32.19
C THR A 95 -18.23 -11.31 -33.44
N GLU A 96 -17.46 -12.39 -33.31
CA GLU A 96 -17.12 -13.27 -34.43
C GLU A 96 -18.36 -13.94 -35.03
N ASN A 97 -19.24 -14.49 -34.19
CA ASN A 97 -20.49 -15.09 -34.64
C ASN A 97 -21.39 -14.08 -35.39
N ARG A 98 -21.51 -12.86 -34.87
CA ARG A 98 -22.30 -11.79 -35.50
C ARG A 98 -21.71 -11.34 -36.84
N LEU A 99 -20.40 -11.31 -36.98
CA LEU A 99 -19.72 -11.00 -38.25
C LEU A 99 -19.98 -12.09 -39.29
N ALA A 100 -19.92 -13.36 -38.90
CA ALA A 100 -20.24 -14.47 -39.78
C ALA A 100 -21.69 -14.43 -40.26
N GLU A 101 -22.65 -14.19 -39.36
CA GLU A 101 -24.07 -14.07 -39.72
C GLU A 101 -24.35 -12.88 -40.65
N ASN A 102 -23.74 -11.72 -40.38
CA ASN A 102 -23.89 -10.54 -41.23
C ASN A 102 -23.30 -10.76 -42.64
N ALA A 103 -22.18 -11.47 -42.76
CA ALA A 103 -21.58 -11.81 -44.06
C ALA A 103 -22.51 -12.70 -44.88
N VAL A 104 -23.06 -13.76 -44.28
CA VAL A 104 -24.03 -14.66 -44.92
C VAL A 104 -25.29 -13.90 -45.36
N GLN A 105 -25.79 -12.98 -44.53
CA GLN A 105 -26.93 -12.15 -44.91
C GLN A 105 -26.61 -11.18 -46.06
N ALA A 106 -25.41 -10.62 -46.10
CA ALA A 106 -24.98 -9.74 -47.19
C ALA A 106 -24.90 -10.48 -48.54
N GLU A 107 -24.33 -11.69 -48.54
CA GLU A 107 -24.28 -12.55 -49.73
C GLU A 107 -25.68 -12.93 -50.23
N ASN A 108 -26.59 -13.31 -49.32
CA ASN A 108 -27.97 -13.62 -49.68
C ASN A 108 -28.73 -12.43 -50.28
N ARG A 109 -28.43 -11.19 -49.86
CA ARG A 109 -29.05 -9.98 -50.44
C ARG A 109 -28.52 -9.66 -51.83
N LEU A 110 -27.24 -9.91 -52.08
CA LEU A 110 -26.63 -9.74 -53.42
C LEU A 110 -27.16 -10.77 -54.41
N ALA A 111 -27.41 -12.01 -53.98
CA ALA A 111 -27.94 -13.07 -54.84
C ALA A 111 -29.43 -12.88 -55.23
N GLN A 112 -30.15 -11.96 -54.58
CA GLN A 112 -31.57 -11.67 -54.84
C GLN A 112 -31.81 -10.37 -55.63
N GLN A 113 -30.74 -9.68 -56.07
CA GLN A 113 -30.81 -8.51 -56.97
C GLN A 113 -30.53 -8.93 -58.42
#